data_AF-Q0YQL2-F1
#
_entry.id   AF-Q0YQL2-F1
#
_cell.length_a   1.000
_cell.length_b   1.000
_cell.length_c   1.000
_cell.angle_alpha   90.00
_cell.angle_beta   90.00
_cell.angle_gamma   90.00
#
_symmetry.space_group_name_H-M   'P 1'
#
loop_
_entity.id
_entity.type
_entity.pdbx_description
1 polymer ?
#
loop_
_entity_poly.entity_id
_entity_poly.type
_entity_poly.pdbx_seq_one_letter_code
_entity_poly.pdbx_strand_id
1 'polypeptide(L)'
;MPVSGVTIASIDGSIYIASVVEGYGASRAGVRMGDIIAAVNGTGIKNKPLNEVKELLKGPLGATLTLGIERESEPFFTVSIKREEIRVNTVSHSCFFGDTGYIEMKSFGARSADELREALQDLQRQAAAKHIPLRGVILDLRNNPGGLLNASVDVASLFVRKGSNVVSIRGRVHEPKVYVTVTDPVHETVPLVVLINSQSASAAEIVAGAIQDLDRGVIIGERSYGKGRVQSVLNLSYDNTLKLTTAKYYTPSGRLIQKEVPPEPEQRNVLPEVQVDKRSTLFFTKGRRKVYGGGGIKPDIELSDRKDSPYLTELRNKGMLFLFSSNYRSRTPLKPVQAIERKGLMRSFNDFLQSRKFTYTSQAERQLDELKAALKGEDAVNAINPVKIPDELLKGVALLKAQEIAKESEAVAEALELEILRHYDKPLARTGELSHDPVVKRALEVLADSRQYSRTLHP
;
A
#
# COMPACT_ATOMS: atom_id res chain seq x y z
N MET A 1 -15.56 4.85 12.54
CA MET A 1 -14.95 3.64 11.94
C MET A 1 -16.01 2.94 11.09
N PRO A 2 -15.66 2.20 10.03
CA PRO A 2 -16.65 1.38 9.32
C PRO A 2 -17.27 0.39 10.33
N VAL A 3 -18.58 0.23 10.30
CA VAL A 3 -19.34 -0.67 11.17
C VAL A 3 -19.99 -1.83 10.40
N SER A 4 -19.91 -1.78 9.07
CA SER A 4 -20.57 -2.71 8.15
C SER A 4 -19.72 -3.89 7.71
N GLY A 5 -18.40 -3.89 7.94
CA GLY A 5 -17.53 -4.99 7.53
C GLY A 5 -17.07 -4.91 6.08
N VAL A 6 -17.39 -3.85 5.34
CA VAL A 6 -17.16 -3.78 3.88
C VAL A 6 -16.44 -2.51 3.45
N THR A 7 -15.63 -2.64 2.41
CA THR A 7 -15.15 -1.50 1.62
C THR A 7 -15.87 -1.51 0.28
N ILE A 8 -16.23 -0.33 -0.22
CA ILE A 8 -16.96 -0.16 -1.48
C ILE A 8 -16.17 0.65 -2.49
N ALA A 9 -16.38 0.35 -3.77
CA ALA A 9 -15.81 1.09 -4.90
C ALA A 9 -16.92 1.43 -5.91
N SER A 10 -16.78 2.56 -6.60
CA SER A 10 -17.66 2.93 -7.70
C SER A 10 -16.98 2.56 -9.01
N ILE A 11 -17.62 1.71 -9.81
CA ILE A 11 -17.12 1.29 -11.14
C ILE A 11 -18.30 1.36 -12.10
N ASP A 12 -18.15 2.09 -13.21
CA ASP A 12 -19.20 2.31 -14.23
C ASP A 12 -20.56 2.73 -13.64
N GLY A 13 -20.54 3.63 -12.65
CA GLY A 13 -21.74 4.16 -12.00
C GLY A 13 -22.44 3.20 -11.02
N SER A 14 -21.93 1.99 -10.86
CA SER A 14 -22.42 0.99 -9.89
C SER A 14 -21.52 0.92 -8.67
N ILE A 15 -22.10 0.61 -7.50
CA ILE A 15 -21.36 0.51 -6.24
C ILE A 15 -21.09 -0.97 -5.94
N TYR A 16 -19.83 -1.35 -6.02
CA TYR A 16 -19.37 -2.71 -5.76
C TYR A 16 -18.82 -2.86 -4.34
N ILE A 17 -19.00 -4.04 -3.75
CA ILE A 17 -18.23 -4.50 -2.60
C ILE A 17 -16.79 -4.80 -3.07
N ALA A 18 -15.88 -3.90 -2.73
CA ALA A 18 -14.46 -4.02 -3.07
C ALA A 18 -13.70 -4.95 -2.10
N SER A 19 -14.12 -5.05 -0.84
CA SER A 19 -13.63 -6.07 0.08
C SER A 19 -14.58 -6.29 1.25
N VAL A 20 -14.48 -7.45 1.87
CA VAL A 20 -15.21 -7.83 3.09
C VAL A 20 -14.19 -8.21 4.16
N VAL A 21 -14.41 -7.76 5.39
CA VAL A 21 -13.59 -8.13 6.54
C VAL A 21 -14.08 -9.47 7.06
N GLU A 22 -13.21 -10.47 7.01
CA GLU A 22 -13.53 -11.84 7.37
C GLU A 22 -13.87 -11.98 8.86
N GLY A 23 -14.80 -12.87 9.18
CA GLY A 23 -15.22 -13.11 10.56
C GLY A 23 -16.19 -12.08 11.12
N TYR A 24 -16.53 -11.01 10.39
CA TYR A 24 -17.53 -9.99 10.77
C TYR A 24 -18.88 -10.18 10.05
N GLY A 25 -19.87 -9.36 10.42
CA GLY A 25 -21.28 -9.50 10.06
C GLY A 25 -21.53 -9.60 8.56
N ALA A 26 -20.83 -8.83 7.73
CA ALA A 26 -20.99 -8.91 6.27
C ALA A 26 -20.51 -10.25 5.71
N SER A 27 -19.33 -10.73 6.12
CA SER A 27 -18.81 -12.04 5.68
C SER A 27 -19.74 -13.17 6.15
N ARG A 28 -20.18 -13.15 7.42
CA ARG A 28 -21.13 -14.13 7.97
C ARG A 28 -22.50 -14.09 7.27
N ALA A 29 -22.91 -12.93 6.78
CA ALA A 29 -24.14 -12.75 6.01
C ALA A 29 -24.01 -13.18 4.53
N GLY A 30 -22.85 -13.68 4.12
CA GLY A 30 -22.60 -14.16 2.75
C GLY A 30 -22.37 -13.06 1.73
N VAL A 31 -22.07 -11.82 2.17
CA VAL A 31 -21.61 -10.73 1.30
C VAL A 31 -20.23 -11.08 0.76
N ARG A 32 -20.01 -10.85 -0.53
CA ARG A 32 -18.78 -11.21 -1.22
C ARG A 32 -18.18 -10.01 -1.94
N MET A 33 -16.87 -10.05 -2.11
CA MET A 33 -16.17 -9.19 -3.07
C MET A 33 -16.79 -9.40 -4.47
N GLY A 34 -17.13 -8.30 -5.14
CA GLY A 34 -17.76 -8.31 -6.45
C GLY A 34 -19.28 -8.12 -6.45
N ASP A 35 -19.94 -8.21 -5.28
CA ASP A 35 -21.38 -7.93 -5.14
C ASP A 35 -21.68 -6.45 -5.45
N ILE A 36 -22.81 -6.18 -6.11
CA ILE A 36 -23.32 -4.82 -6.34
C ILE A 36 -24.32 -4.48 -5.23
N ILE A 37 -24.16 -3.32 -4.61
CA ILE A 37 -25.16 -2.78 -3.68
C ILE A 37 -26.21 -2.04 -4.52
N ALA A 38 -27.44 -2.55 -4.53
CA ALA A 38 -28.58 -1.91 -5.20
C ALA A 38 -29.42 -1.06 -4.24
N ALA A 39 -29.49 -1.46 -2.96
CA ALA A 39 -30.23 -0.74 -1.93
C ALA A 39 -29.58 -0.82 -0.54
N VAL A 40 -29.79 0.20 0.29
CA VAL A 40 -29.39 0.24 1.70
C VAL A 40 -30.60 0.60 2.55
N ASN A 41 -30.98 -0.28 3.48
CA ASN A 41 -32.18 -0.17 4.32
C ASN A 41 -33.47 0.10 3.51
N GLY A 42 -33.62 -0.57 2.36
CA GLY A 42 -34.75 -0.39 1.45
C GLY A 42 -34.63 0.83 0.52
N THR A 43 -33.69 1.74 0.77
CA THR A 43 -33.44 2.90 -0.10
C THR A 43 -32.57 2.48 -1.28
N GLY A 44 -33.11 2.57 -2.50
CA GLY A 44 -32.33 2.36 -3.72
C GLY A 44 -31.18 3.37 -3.83
N ILE A 45 -30.00 2.89 -4.22
CA ILE A 45 -28.79 3.72 -4.27
C ILE A 45 -28.27 4.04 -5.66
N LYS A 46 -29.04 3.69 -6.69
CA LYS A 46 -28.70 4.01 -8.09
C LYS A 46 -28.44 5.51 -8.25
N ASN A 47 -27.34 5.85 -8.93
CA ASN A 47 -26.88 7.22 -9.18
C ASN A 47 -26.50 8.04 -7.92
N LYS A 48 -26.46 7.45 -6.72
CA LYS A 48 -25.97 8.17 -5.54
C LYS A 48 -24.44 8.28 -5.56
N PRO A 49 -23.87 9.42 -5.13
CA PRO A 49 -22.43 9.55 -5.00
C PRO A 49 -21.89 8.59 -3.93
N LEU A 50 -20.67 8.09 -4.15
CA LEU A 50 -20.02 7.10 -3.26
C LEU A 50 -20.01 7.53 -1.79
N ASN A 51 -19.82 8.82 -1.50
CA ASN A 51 -19.79 9.34 -0.14
C ASN A 51 -21.16 9.28 0.55
N GLU A 52 -22.26 9.53 -0.17
CA GLU A 52 -23.61 9.38 0.39
C GLU A 52 -23.89 7.92 0.75
N VAL A 53 -23.50 6.99 -0.12
CA VAL A 53 -23.63 5.54 0.14
C VAL A 53 -22.79 5.14 1.36
N LYS A 54 -21.57 5.68 1.51
CA LYS A 54 -20.75 5.45 2.72
C LYS A 54 -21.45 5.91 3.99
N GLU A 55 -22.15 7.04 3.97
CA GLU A 55 -22.91 7.51 5.13
C GLU A 55 -24.11 6.58 5.43
N LEU A 56 -24.81 6.08 4.41
CA LEU A 56 -25.91 5.11 4.60
C LEU A 56 -25.46 3.78 5.22
N LEU A 57 -24.22 3.35 4.93
CA LEU A 57 -23.62 2.15 5.52
C LEU A 57 -23.24 2.34 7.00
N LYS A 58 -23.05 3.60 7.45
CA LYS A 58 -22.83 3.91 8.87
C LYS A 58 -24.13 3.78 9.64
N GLY A 59 -24.01 3.81 10.96
CA GLY A 59 -25.13 3.73 11.89
C GLY A 59 -24.66 3.33 13.28
N PRO A 60 -25.57 3.32 14.26
CA PRO A 60 -25.23 2.97 15.62
C PRO A 60 -24.73 1.53 15.72
N LEU A 61 -23.77 1.33 16.63
CA LEU A 61 -23.25 0.00 16.97
C LEU A 61 -24.39 -0.92 17.43
N GLY A 62 -24.41 -2.17 16.98
CA GLY A 62 -25.43 -3.15 17.31
C GLY A 62 -26.69 -3.11 16.43
N ALA A 63 -26.95 -2.02 15.71
CA ALA A 63 -28.11 -1.91 14.84
C ALA A 63 -27.97 -2.74 13.55
N THR A 64 -29.10 -3.22 13.03
CA THR A 64 -29.13 -3.97 11.78
C THR A 64 -29.03 -3.03 10.57
N LEU A 65 -28.20 -3.43 9.60
CA LEU A 65 -28.07 -2.83 8.28
C LEU A 65 -28.60 -3.85 7.25
N THR A 66 -29.56 -3.46 6.42
CA THR A 66 -30.06 -4.32 5.34
C THR A 66 -29.47 -3.86 4.02
N LEU A 67 -28.81 -4.75 3.28
CA LEU A 67 -28.32 -4.49 1.93
C LEU A 67 -29.15 -5.26 0.91
N GLY A 68 -29.62 -4.59 -0.14
CA GLY A 68 -30.11 -5.24 -1.36
C GLY A 68 -28.93 -5.48 -2.29
N ILE A 69 -28.69 -6.74 -2.63
CA ILE A 69 -27.52 -7.19 -3.39
C ILE A 69 -27.95 -7.69 -4.76
N GLU A 70 -27.23 -7.22 -5.78
CA GLU A 70 -27.21 -7.80 -7.12
C GLU A 70 -25.89 -8.55 -7.28
N ARG A 71 -25.97 -9.85 -7.58
CA ARG A 71 -24.82 -10.71 -7.85
C ARG A 71 -25.04 -11.42 -9.17
N GLU A 72 -24.01 -11.44 -10.00
CA GLU A 72 -24.06 -12.11 -11.30
C GLU A 72 -24.53 -13.57 -11.14
N SER A 73 -25.42 -14.02 -12.03
CA SER A 73 -26.00 -15.38 -12.03
C SER A 73 -26.84 -15.75 -10.80
N GLU A 74 -27.17 -14.80 -9.91
CA GLU A 74 -28.09 -15.00 -8.78
C GLU A 74 -29.27 -13.99 -8.88
N PRO A 75 -30.49 -14.36 -8.45
CA PRO A 75 -31.59 -13.41 -8.35
C PRO A 75 -31.28 -12.36 -7.27
N PHE A 76 -31.88 -11.17 -7.37
CA PHE A 76 -31.77 -10.14 -6.33
C PHE A 76 -32.13 -10.71 -4.95
N PHE A 77 -31.31 -10.41 -3.95
CA PHE A 77 -31.57 -10.84 -2.58
C PHE A 77 -31.19 -9.76 -1.56
N THR A 78 -31.73 -9.87 -0.36
CA THR A 78 -31.40 -8.97 0.74
C THR A 78 -30.61 -9.71 1.81
N VAL A 79 -29.66 -9.01 2.42
CA VAL A 79 -28.87 -9.51 3.55
C VAL A 79 -28.96 -8.57 4.73
N SER A 80 -29.11 -9.13 5.93
CA SER A 80 -29.11 -8.39 7.18
C SER A 80 -27.75 -8.53 7.87
N ILE A 81 -27.10 -7.40 8.09
CA ILE A 81 -25.78 -7.30 8.69
C ILE A 81 -25.93 -6.63 10.05
N LYS A 82 -25.47 -7.28 11.10
CA LYS A 82 -25.36 -6.65 12.42
C LYS A 82 -24.15 -5.71 12.43
N ARG A 83 -24.37 -4.42 12.68
CA ARG A 83 -23.28 -3.45 12.84
C ARG A 83 -22.47 -3.79 14.09
N GLU A 84 -21.17 -3.94 13.94
CA GLU A 84 -20.27 -4.25 15.04
C GLU A 84 -18.97 -3.45 14.91
N GLU A 85 -18.19 -3.40 15.98
CA GLU A 85 -16.93 -2.67 15.99
C GLU A 85 -15.90 -3.47 15.18
N ILE A 86 -15.56 -2.98 13.99
CA ILE A 86 -14.56 -3.62 13.16
C ILE A 86 -13.18 -3.25 13.65
N ARG A 87 -12.44 -4.24 14.11
CA ARG A 87 -11.02 -4.10 14.40
C ARG A 87 -10.25 -4.36 13.12
N VAL A 88 -9.59 -3.32 12.62
CA VAL A 88 -8.65 -3.42 11.51
C VAL A 88 -7.27 -3.67 12.11
N ASN A 89 -6.75 -4.87 11.92
CA ASN A 89 -5.42 -5.22 12.39
C ASN A 89 -4.38 -4.34 11.70
N THR A 90 -3.37 -3.93 12.45
CA THR A 90 -2.21 -3.21 11.93
C THR A 90 -1.26 -4.12 11.19
N VAL A 91 -1.14 -5.39 11.63
CA VAL A 91 -0.53 -6.46 10.85
C VAL A 91 -1.56 -7.00 9.86
N SER A 92 -1.35 -6.76 8.57
CA SER A 92 -2.31 -7.08 7.51
C SER A 92 -2.10 -8.44 6.87
N HIS A 93 -0.88 -8.98 6.92
CA HIS A 93 -0.53 -10.26 6.32
C HIS A 93 0.70 -10.87 6.99
N SER A 94 0.74 -12.19 7.11
CA SER A 94 1.96 -12.92 7.47
C SER A 94 2.01 -14.27 6.77
N CYS A 95 3.19 -14.68 6.32
CA CYS A 95 3.39 -15.94 5.59
C CYS A 95 4.86 -16.39 5.65
N PHE A 96 5.13 -17.58 5.07
CA PHE A 96 6.47 -18.12 4.89
C PHE A 96 6.92 -18.05 3.44
N PHE A 97 8.20 -17.75 3.25
CA PHE A 97 8.95 -18.01 2.02
C PHE A 97 10.11 -18.94 2.36
N GLY A 98 9.94 -20.24 2.11
CA GLY A 98 10.90 -21.24 2.57
C GLY A 98 11.02 -21.23 4.10
N ASP A 99 12.19 -20.85 4.59
CA ASP A 99 12.57 -20.74 6.00
C ASP A 99 12.57 -19.27 6.53
N THR A 100 12.08 -18.34 5.72
CA THR A 100 11.99 -16.91 6.05
C THR A 100 10.55 -16.52 6.33
N GLY A 101 10.32 -15.88 7.49
CA GLY A 101 9.04 -15.31 7.85
C GLY A 101 8.85 -13.94 7.21
N TYR A 102 7.65 -13.66 6.71
CA TYR A 102 7.26 -12.36 6.19
C TYR A 102 6.09 -11.80 7.00
N ILE A 103 6.17 -10.54 7.40
CA ILE A 103 5.10 -9.82 8.09
C ILE A 103 4.89 -8.46 7.43
N GLU A 104 3.66 -8.17 7.03
CA GLU A 104 3.26 -6.87 6.53
C GLU A 104 2.51 -6.08 7.61
N MET A 105 2.98 -4.86 7.89
CA MET A 105 2.32 -3.96 8.84
C MET A 105 2.00 -2.62 8.17
N LYS A 106 0.71 -2.24 8.13
CA LYS A 106 0.21 -1.09 7.37
C LYS A 106 -0.04 0.17 8.18
N SER A 107 -0.03 0.09 9.51
CA SER A 107 -0.23 1.25 10.39
C SER A 107 0.37 1.00 11.78
N PHE A 108 0.39 2.04 12.61
CA PHE A 108 0.82 1.95 14.02
C PHE A 108 -0.32 2.39 14.94
N GLY A 109 -0.99 1.41 15.55
CA GLY A 109 -2.07 1.56 16.51
C GLY A 109 -1.68 1.07 17.90
N ALA A 110 -2.61 1.18 18.85
CA ALA A 110 -2.35 0.84 20.25
C ALA A 110 -1.97 -0.63 20.48
N ARG A 111 -2.39 -1.54 19.59
CA ARG A 111 -2.11 -2.98 19.67
C ARG A 111 -1.02 -3.47 18.72
N SER A 112 -0.34 -2.57 17.99
CA SER A 112 0.59 -3.00 16.93
C SER A 112 1.75 -3.86 17.42
N ALA A 113 2.30 -3.56 18.60
CA ALA A 113 3.37 -4.37 19.16
C ALA A 113 2.87 -5.78 19.56
N ASP A 114 1.64 -5.89 20.05
CA ASP A 114 1.06 -7.18 20.42
C ASP A 114 0.72 -8.01 19.19
N GLU A 115 0.08 -7.42 18.18
CA GLU A 115 -0.22 -8.09 16.92
C GLU A 115 1.05 -8.57 16.20
N LEU A 116 2.11 -7.75 16.21
CA LEU A 116 3.39 -8.13 15.62
C LEU A 116 4.07 -9.24 16.42
N ARG A 117 4.00 -9.20 17.76
CA ARG A 117 4.50 -10.29 18.63
C ARG A 117 3.76 -11.59 18.36
N GLU A 118 2.43 -11.53 18.28
CA GLU A 118 1.58 -12.68 17.95
C GLU A 118 1.97 -13.28 16.59
N ALA A 119 2.17 -12.45 15.56
CA ALA A 119 2.60 -12.88 14.24
C ALA A 119 4.01 -13.52 14.24
N LEU A 120 4.97 -12.94 14.96
CA LEU A 120 6.32 -13.50 15.11
C LEU A 120 6.28 -14.88 15.80
N GLN A 121 5.53 -14.99 16.91
CA GLN A 121 5.36 -16.25 17.63
C GLN A 121 4.62 -17.29 16.81
N ASP A 122 3.64 -16.88 15.99
CA ASP A 122 2.92 -17.78 15.11
C ASP A 122 3.83 -18.34 14.01
N LEU A 123 4.65 -17.50 13.39
CA LEU A 123 5.68 -17.94 12.46
C LEU A 123 6.62 -18.95 13.15
N GLN A 124 7.08 -18.67 14.36
CA GLN A 124 7.93 -19.61 15.10
C GLN A 124 7.26 -20.97 15.35
N ARG A 125 5.97 -20.98 15.76
CA ARG A 125 5.21 -22.22 15.93
C ARG A 125 5.04 -22.99 14.62
N GLN A 126 4.71 -22.29 13.54
CA GLN A 126 4.58 -22.89 12.21
C GLN A 126 5.91 -23.47 11.69
N ALA A 127 7.03 -22.78 11.92
CA ALA A 127 8.36 -23.26 11.57
C ALA A 127 8.69 -24.57 12.32
N ALA A 128 8.43 -24.59 13.64
CA ALA A 128 8.60 -25.79 14.45
C ALA A 128 7.71 -26.96 13.96
N ALA A 129 6.43 -26.70 13.65
CA ALA A 129 5.50 -27.70 13.13
C ALA A 129 5.91 -28.25 11.76
N LYS A 130 6.59 -27.44 10.93
CA LYS A 130 7.13 -27.84 9.62
C LYS A 130 8.54 -28.44 9.71
N HIS A 131 9.12 -28.53 10.91
CA HIS A 131 10.51 -28.94 11.13
C HIS A 131 11.54 -28.12 10.32
N ILE A 132 11.28 -26.82 10.15
CA ILE A 132 12.21 -25.89 9.49
C ILE A 132 12.68 -24.82 10.49
N PRO A 133 13.94 -24.35 10.41
CA PRO A 133 14.40 -23.21 11.20
C PRO A 133 13.79 -21.91 10.68
N LEU A 134 13.55 -20.93 11.56
CA LEU A 134 13.26 -19.55 11.16
C LEU A 134 14.60 -18.81 10.94
N ARG A 135 15.07 -18.73 9.69
CA ARG A 135 16.40 -18.18 9.36
C ARG A 135 16.42 -16.68 9.13
N GLY A 136 15.26 -16.07 8.95
CA GLY A 136 15.14 -14.64 8.73
C GLY A 136 13.72 -14.15 8.89
N VAL A 137 13.58 -12.85 9.11
CA VAL A 137 12.29 -12.16 9.13
C VAL A 137 12.36 -10.95 8.19
N ILE A 138 11.33 -10.79 7.37
CA ILE A 138 11.06 -9.59 6.57
C ILE A 138 9.90 -8.84 7.23
N LEU A 139 10.15 -7.61 7.68
CA LEU A 139 9.11 -6.67 8.14
C LEU A 139 8.84 -5.66 7.03
N ASP A 140 7.69 -5.77 6.37
CA ASP A 140 7.30 -4.86 5.32
C ASP A 140 6.52 -3.65 5.88
N LEU A 141 7.14 -2.48 5.82
CA LEU A 141 6.58 -1.18 6.18
C LEU A 141 6.32 -0.29 4.96
N ARG A 142 6.35 -0.84 3.74
CA ARG A 142 5.98 -0.11 2.51
C ARG A 142 4.53 0.30 2.56
N ASN A 143 4.25 1.53 2.13
CA ASN A 143 2.93 2.13 2.16
C ASN A 143 2.32 2.26 3.58
N ASN A 144 3.17 2.37 4.61
CA ASN A 144 2.75 2.60 5.99
C ASN A 144 2.95 4.08 6.37
N PRO A 145 1.89 4.89 6.50
CA PRO A 145 1.99 6.33 6.80
C PRO A 145 2.36 6.62 8.27
N GLY A 146 2.56 5.58 9.08
CA GLY A 146 2.88 5.64 10.49
C GLY A 146 1.65 5.50 11.39
N GLY A 147 1.63 6.28 12.46
CA GLY A 147 0.60 6.21 13.50
C GLY A 147 1.16 6.67 14.84
N LEU A 148 0.80 5.97 15.92
CA LEU A 148 1.18 6.33 17.28
C LEU A 148 2.69 6.21 17.50
N LEU A 149 3.31 7.24 18.10
CA LEU A 149 4.75 7.24 18.38
C LEU A 149 5.14 6.15 19.38
N ASN A 150 4.39 5.98 20.47
CA ASN A 150 4.70 4.95 21.46
C ASN A 150 4.64 3.55 20.84
N ALA A 151 3.66 3.28 19.97
CA ALA A 151 3.57 2.02 19.24
C ALA A 151 4.81 1.74 18.38
N SER A 152 5.47 2.77 17.82
CA SER A 152 6.73 2.59 17.10
C SER A 152 7.89 2.16 18.01
N VAL A 153 7.93 2.66 19.25
CA VAL A 153 8.93 2.29 20.26
C VAL A 153 8.70 0.85 20.73
N ASP A 154 7.44 0.49 20.96
CA ASP A 154 7.05 -0.85 21.38
C ASP A 154 7.32 -1.89 20.27
N VAL A 155 7.02 -1.55 19.01
CA VAL A 155 7.37 -2.39 17.85
C VAL A 155 8.88 -2.56 17.71
N ALA A 156 9.67 -1.49 17.84
CA ALA A 156 11.13 -1.60 17.78
C ALA A 156 11.69 -2.50 18.89
N SER A 157 11.07 -2.47 20.09
CA SER A 157 11.44 -3.31 21.25
C SER A 157 11.34 -4.81 20.97
N LEU A 158 10.53 -5.23 19.98
CA LEU A 158 10.44 -6.66 19.62
C LEU A 158 11.70 -7.18 18.91
N PHE A 159 12.56 -6.30 18.42
CA PHE A 159 13.74 -6.65 17.62
C PHE A 159 15.06 -6.23 18.26
N VAL A 160 15.09 -5.10 18.98
CA VAL A 160 16.32 -4.56 19.59
C VAL A 160 16.36 -4.83 21.09
N ARG A 161 17.57 -4.92 21.65
CA ARG A 161 17.78 -5.16 23.09
C ARG A 161 17.04 -4.12 23.93
N LYS A 162 16.55 -4.56 25.09
CA LYS A 162 16.02 -3.69 26.15
C LYS A 162 17.03 -2.58 26.52
N GLY A 163 16.53 -1.37 26.74
CA GLY A 163 17.32 -0.17 27.04
C GLY A 163 17.93 0.52 25.81
N SER A 164 17.67 0.04 24.60
CA SER A 164 18.16 0.69 23.37
C SER A 164 17.39 1.98 23.11
N ASN A 165 18.09 3.06 22.74
CA ASN A 165 17.47 4.28 22.26
C ASN A 165 16.79 4.03 20.90
N VAL A 166 15.50 4.37 20.78
CA VAL A 166 14.73 4.24 19.54
C VAL A 166 14.57 5.59 18.86
N VAL A 167 14.19 6.62 19.62
CA VAL A 167 13.92 7.95 19.10
C VAL A 167 14.07 8.99 20.21
N SER A 168 14.54 10.17 19.86
CA SER A 168 14.51 11.33 20.75
C SER A 168 13.67 12.45 20.15
N ILE A 169 12.89 13.13 20.98
CA ILE A 169 12.03 14.27 20.60
C ILE A 169 12.62 15.53 21.22
N ARG A 170 12.79 16.57 20.41
CA ARG A 170 13.27 17.89 20.86
C ARG A 170 12.29 18.96 20.41
N GLY A 171 11.66 19.61 21.39
CA GLY A 171 10.74 20.73 21.18
C GLY A 171 11.40 22.07 21.47
N ARG A 172 10.67 23.17 21.27
CA ARG A 172 11.15 24.52 21.59
C ARG A 172 11.13 24.83 23.09
N VAL A 173 10.15 24.29 23.81
CA VAL A 173 9.82 24.70 25.20
C VAL A 173 10.09 23.59 26.21
N HIS A 174 10.11 22.33 25.78
CA HIS A 174 10.22 21.18 26.68
C HIS A 174 11.59 20.53 26.54
N GLU A 175 12.10 20.00 27.65
CA GLU A 175 13.32 19.22 27.68
C GLU A 175 13.27 18.07 26.66
N PRO A 176 14.40 17.75 26.01
CA PRO A 176 14.50 16.59 25.13
C PRO A 176 14.02 15.32 25.82
N LYS A 177 13.11 14.58 25.17
CA LYS A 177 12.64 13.28 25.65
C LYS A 177 13.25 12.17 24.82
N VAL A 178 13.91 11.22 25.48
CA VAL A 178 14.44 10.00 24.84
C VAL A 178 13.49 8.84 25.11
N TYR A 179 13.17 8.09 24.06
CA TYR A 179 12.35 6.90 24.13
C TYR A 179 13.25 5.67 23.96
N VAL A 180 13.24 4.82 24.97
CA VAL A 180 14.05 3.60 25.02
C VAL A 180 13.15 2.37 25.06
N THR A 181 13.66 1.25 24.58
CA THR A 181 12.97 -0.04 24.66
C THR A 181 12.88 -0.53 26.11
N VAL A 182 11.72 -1.04 26.51
CA VAL A 182 11.46 -1.48 27.90
C VAL A 182 11.19 -2.98 28.04
N THR A 183 10.99 -3.66 26.92
CA THR A 183 10.78 -5.12 26.85
C THR A 183 11.95 -5.80 26.15
N ASP A 184 12.12 -7.09 26.44
CA ASP A 184 13.09 -7.94 25.74
C ASP A 184 12.57 -8.29 24.33
N PRO A 185 13.46 -8.41 23.34
CA PRO A 185 13.07 -8.74 21.98
C PRO A 185 12.53 -10.17 21.89
N VAL A 186 11.59 -10.39 20.96
CA VAL A 186 11.08 -11.74 20.65
C VAL A 186 12.20 -12.58 20.00
N HIS A 187 12.97 -11.95 19.12
CA HIS A 187 14.15 -12.53 18.51
C HIS A 187 15.28 -11.50 18.43
N GLU A 188 16.32 -11.70 19.21
CA GLU A 188 17.49 -10.82 19.19
C GLU A 188 18.42 -11.13 17.99
N THR A 189 18.54 -12.40 17.60
CA THR A 189 19.59 -12.87 16.69
C THR A 189 19.11 -13.25 15.29
N VAL A 190 17.81 -13.48 15.10
CA VAL A 190 17.27 -13.82 13.78
C VAL A 190 17.52 -12.64 12.81
N PRO A 191 18.19 -12.87 11.66
CA PRO A 191 18.38 -11.86 10.63
C PRO A 191 17.08 -11.13 10.26
N LEU A 192 17.15 -9.82 10.15
CA LEU A 192 16.01 -8.94 9.93
C LEU A 192 16.24 -8.07 8.70
N VAL A 193 15.29 -8.08 7.78
CA VAL A 193 15.17 -7.10 6.71
C VAL A 193 13.91 -6.26 6.94
N VAL A 194 14.02 -4.94 6.79
CA VAL A 194 12.86 -4.02 6.83
C VAL A 194 12.67 -3.41 5.44
N LEU A 195 11.46 -3.54 4.89
CA LEU A 195 11.12 -2.95 3.59
C LEU A 195 10.48 -1.58 3.79
N ILE A 196 10.94 -0.58 3.05
CA ILE A 196 10.38 0.77 3.05
C ILE A 196 10.23 1.30 1.63
N ASN A 197 9.34 2.27 1.46
CA ASN A 197 9.25 3.03 0.22
C ASN A 197 8.90 4.49 0.49
N SER A 198 8.71 5.28 -0.56
CA SER A 198 8.36 6.70 -0.49
C SER A 198 7.08 7.03 0.30
N GLN A 199 6.23 6.04 0.58
CA GLN A 199 5.01 6.18 1.37
C GLN A 199 5.18 5.73 2.84
N SER A 200 6.34 5.16 3.20
CA SER A 200 6.70 4.87 4.59
C SER A 200 6.98 6.18 5.33
N ALA A 201 6.20 6.51 6.36
CA ALA A 201 6.28 7.81 7.03
C ALA A 201 6.19 7.71 8.57
N SER A 202 6.72 8.73 9.27
CA SER A 202 6.53 8.93 10.70
C SER A 202 6.94 7.71 11.55
N ALA A 203 6.00 7.03 12.21
CA ALA A 203 6.28 5.85 13.02
C ALA A 203 7.01 4.73 12.25
N ALA A 204 6.71 4.53 10.96
CA ALA A 204 7.43 3.59 10.12
C ALA A 204 8.91 3.98 9.95
N GLU A 205 9.18 5.28 9.82
CA GLU A 205 10.55 5.81 9.71
C GLU A 205 11.30 5.76 11.03
N ILE A 206 10.59 5.89 12.17
CA ILE A 206 11.17 5.69 13.50
C ILE A 206 11.66 4.25 13.65
N VAL A 207 10.83 3.26 13.30
CA VAL A 207 11.23 1.84 13.36
C VAL A 207 12.39 1.56 12.40
N ALA A 208 12.25 1.93 11.12
CA ALA A 208 13.31 1.69 10.13
C ALA A 208 14.62 2.39 10.51
N GLY A 209 14.54 3.64 10.97
CA GLY A 209 15.70 4.40 11.44
C GLY A 209 16.35 3.80 12.67
N ALA A 210 15.57 3.31 13.65
CA ALA A 210 16.12 2.65 14.83
C ALA A 210 16.80 1.32 14.48
N ILE A 211 16.17 0.49 13.64
CA ILE A 211 16.76 -0.76 13.18
C ILE A 211 18.06 -0.52 12.40
N GLN A 212 18.10 0.49 11.53
CA GLN A 212 19.29 0.86 10.77
C GLN A 212 20.41 1.40 11.66
N ASP A 213 20.09 2.40 12.50
CA ASP A 213 21.08 3.11 13.33
C ASP A 213 21.67 2.24 14.43
N LEU A 214 20.93 1.23 14.89
CA LEU A 214 21.40 0.23 15.87
C LEU A 214 22.06 -1.00 15.21
N ASP A 215 22.14 -1.02 13.87
CA ASP A 215 22.66 -2.13 13.07
C ASP A 215 21.99 -3.48 13.39
N ARG A 216 20.68 -3.44 13.69
CA ARG A 216 19.90 -4.64 13.98
C ARG A 216 19.48 -5.38 12.71
N GLY A 217 19.25 -4.65 11.62
CA GLY A 217 18.71 -5.22 10.39
C GLY A 217 19.02 -4.35 9.17
N VAL A 218 18.82 -4.93 8.00
CA VAL A 218 19.08 -4.28 6.71
C VAL A 218 17.81 -3.62 6.19
N ILE A 219 17.91 -2.38 5.74
CA ILE A 219 16.81 -1.64 5.13
C ILE A 219 16.88 -1.78 3.61
N ILE A 220 15.80 -2.24 2.96
CA ILE A 220 15.72 -2.41 1.51
C ILE A 220 14.51 -1.65 0.96
N GLY A 221 14.66 -1.05 -0.22
CA GLY A 221 13.53 -0.46 -0.95
C GLY A 221 13.84 0.94 -1.47
N GLU A 222 12.89 1.87 -1.30
CA GLU A 222 13.07 3.27 -1.68
C GLU A 222 13.26 4.16 -0.45
N ARG A 223 13.81 5.35 -0.67
CA ARG A 223 13.87 6.40 0.35
C ARG A 223 12.48 6.70 0.91
N SER A 224 12.37 6.75 2.24
CA SER A 224 11.09 7.00 2.93
C SER A 224 10.61 8.45 2.77
N TYR A 225 9.39 8.73 3.23
CA TYR A 225 8.70 10.01 3.03
C TYR A 225 9.47 11.24 3.55
N GLY A 226 10.12 11.12 4.71
CA GLY A 226 10.88 12.17 5.37
C GLY A 226 10.06 13.04 6.32
N LYS A 227 9.16 12.45 7.11
CA LYS A 227 8.37 13.20 8.10
C LYS A 227 9.04 13.11 9.48
N GLY A 228 9.94 14.04 9.78
CA GLY A 228 10.71 14.16 11.03
C GLY A 228 10.09 15.08 12.10
N ARG A 229 8.78 15.35 12.04
CA ARG A 229 8.07 16.33 12.88
C ARG A 229 6.99 15.65 13.72
N VAL A 230 6.82 16.12 14.95
CA VAL A 230 5.79 15.67 15.90
C VAL A 230 4.71 16.73 16.00
N GLN A 231 3.45 16.30 15.97
CA GLN A 231 2.29 17.16 16.08
C GLN A 231 1.54 16.88 17.38
N SER A 232 1.19 17.94 18.11
CA SER A 232 0.31 17.91 19.27
C SER A 232 -1.10 18.31 18.85
N VAL A 233 -2.11 17.63 19.37
CA VAL A 233 -3.51 18.05 19.25
C VAL A 233 -3.85 18.82 20.52
N LEU A 234 -4.27 20.07 20.35
CA LEU A 234 -4.71 20.96 21.42
C LEU A 234 -6.22 21.11 21.29
N ASN A 235 -6.96 20.75 22.33
CA ASN A 235 -8.40 21.00 22.36
C ASN A 235 -8.62 22.50 22.59
N LEU A 236 -9.51 23.08 21.81
CA LEU A 236 -9.93 24.47 21.89
C LEU A 236 -11.40 24.52 22.33
N SER A 237 -11.88 25.72 22.67
CA SER A 237 -13.30 25.95 22.96
C SER A 237 -14.19 25.57 21.77
N TYR A 238 -15.45 25.26 22.08
CA TYR A 238 -16.49 24.91 21.10
C TYR A 238 -16.18 23.64 20.27
N ASP A 239 -15.68 22.59 20.93
CA ASP A 239 -15.34 21.30 20.32
C ASP A 239 -14.38 21.38 19.12
N ASN A 240 -13.53 22.41 19.09
CA ASN A 240 -12.51 22.58 18.08
C ASN A 240 -11.19 21.93 18.51
N THR A 241 -10.37 21.53 17.55
CA THR A 241 -9.02 21.00 17.83
C THR A 241 -7.98 21.64 16.92
N LEU A 242 -6.86 22.10 17.50
CA LEU A 242 -5.71 22.60 16.77
C LEU A 242 -4.62 21.53 16.71
N LYS A 243 -4.20 21.15 15.51
CA LYS A 243 -3.06 20.26 15.29
C LYS A 243 -1.82 21.09 14.99
N LEU A 244 -0.93 21.22 15.97
CA LEU A 244 0.26 22.07 15.88
C LEU A 244 1.55 21.23 15.86
N THR A 245 2.50 21.58 15.00
CA THR A 245 3.84 20.98 15.05
C THR A 245 4.63 21.57 16.21
N THR A 246 5.00 20.74 17.17
CA THR A 246 5.59 21.18 18.45
C THR A 246 7.03 20.72 18.65
N ALA A 247 7.46 19.68 17.93
CA ALA A 247 8.80 19.13 18.07
C ALA A 247 9.31 18.47 16.79
N LYS A 248 10.62 18.20 16.78
CA LYS A 248 11.30 17.35 15.81
C LYS A 248 11.72 16.05 16.49
N TYR A 249 11.76 14.95 15.74
CA TYR A 249 12.36 13.72 16.25
C TYR A 249 13.66 13.37 15.52
N TYR A 250 14.53 12.67 16.25
CA TYR A 250 15.86 12.30 15.84
C TYR A 250 16.04 10.80 16.09
N THR A 251 16.61 10.10 15.13
CA THR A 251 16.93 8.67 15.23
C THR A 251 18.08 8.43 16.23
N PRO A 252 18.45 7.17 16.55
CA PRO A 252 19.49 6.87 17.54
C PRO A 252 20.86 7.47 17.22
N SER A 253 21.23 7.61 15.94
CA SER A 253 22.45 8.29 15.50
C SER A 253 22.39 9.82 15.61
N GLY A 254 21.25 10.39 16.07
CA GLY A 254 21.06 11.82 16.23
C GLY A 254 20.66 12.56 14.96
N ARG A 255 20.32 11.85 13.87
CA ARG A 255 19.95 12.48 12.59
C ARG A 255 18.48 12.88 12.54
N LEU A 256 18.24 14.09 12.04
CA LEU A 256 16.91 14.57 11.66
C LEU A 256 16.60 14.10 10.24
N ILE A 257 15.53 13.34 10.08
CA ILE A 257 15.15 12.81 8.76
C ILE A 257 14.16 13.71 8.01
N GLN A 258 13.75 14.85 8.59
CA GLN A 258 12.78 15.74 7.98
C GLN A 258 13.21 16.14 6.57
N LYS A 259 12.37 15.85 5.58
CA LYS A 259 12.47 16.40 4.23
C LYS A 259 12.01 17.85 4.31
N GLU A 260 12.90 18.78 3.99
CA GLU A 260 12.48 20.16 3.81
C GLU A 260 11.74 20.27 2.47
N VAL A 261 10.54 20.85 2.51
CA VAL A 261 9.72 21.11 1.33
C VAL A 261 9.73 22.63 1.16
N PRO A 262 10.13 23.16 -0.01
CA PRO A 262 10.01 24.59 -0.27
C PRO A 262 8.56 25.01 -0.07
N PRO A 263 8.27 26.17 0.55
CA PRO A 263 6.90 26.68 0.56
C PRO A 263 6.41 26.84 -0.88
N GLU A 264 5.17 26.41 -1.16
CA GLU A 264 4.56 26.71 -2.46
C GLU A 264 4.39 28.24 -2.59
N PRO A 265 4.82 28.83 -3.72
CA PRO A 265 4.88 30.28 -3.88
C PRO A 265 3.52 30.98 -3.69
N GLU A 266 2.41 30.29 -3.96
CA GLU A 266 1.07 30.89 -3.88
C GLU A 266 0.44 30.87 -2.47
N GLN A 267 1.02 30.15 -1.50
CA GLN A 267 0.35 29.91 -0.21
C GLN A 267 0.88 30.73 0.97
N ARG A 268 2.01 31.46 0.85
CA ARG A 268 2.67 32.10 2.01
C ARG A 268 3.37 33.43 1.69
N ASN A 269 2.62 34.47 1.36
CA ASN A 269 3.15 35.84 1.17
C ASN A 269 3.66 36.53 2.46
N VAL A 270 3.51 35.89 3.63
CA VAL A 270 3.81 36.49 4.96
C VAL A 270 4.96 35.83 5.72
N LEU A 271 5.56 34.76 5.19
CA LEU A 271 6.71 34.11 5.81
C LEU A 271 7.95 34.27 4.92
N PRO A 272 9.13 34.53 5.49
CA PRO A 272 10.36 34.66 4.71
C PRO A 272 10.65 33.35 3.96
N GLU A 273 11.27 33.48 2.77
CA GLU A 273 11.75 32.33 2.00
C GLU A 273 12.65 31.46 2.87
N VAL A 274 12.26 30.20 3.05
CA VAL A 274 13.09 29.21 3.72
C VAL A 274 14.10 28.71 2.71
N GLN A 275 15.38 29.10 2.86
CA GLN A 275 16.47 28.46 2.14
C GLN A 275 16.52 26.98 2.52
N VAL A 276 16.11 26.12 1.60
CA VAL A 276 16.19 24.67 1.77
C VAL A 276 17.64 24.27 1.53
N ASP A 277 18.38 23.98 2.61
CA ASP A 277 19.68 23.33 2.48
C ASP A 277 19.47 21.91 1.95
N LYS A 278 19.81 21.70 0.67
CA LYS A 278 19.63 20.43 -0.03
C LYS A 278 20.71 19.40 0.35
N ARG A 279 21.70 19.76 1.18
CA ARG A 279 22.80 18.86 1.54
C ARG A 279 22.36 17.91 2.65
N SER A 280 22.41 16.62 2.37
CA SER A 280 22.23 15.57 3.38
C SER A 280 23.39 15.60 4.39
N THR A 281 23.09 15.78 5.67
CA THR A 281 24.10 15.74 6.74
C THR A 281 24.53 14.29 7.00
N LEU A 282 25.84 14.04 7.09
CA LEU A 282 26.42 12.72 7.36
C LEU A 282 26.40 12.39 8.86
N PHE A 283 26.00 11.16 9.18
CA PHE A 283 25.99 10.57 10.52
C PHE A 283 26.51 9.12 10.44
N PHE A 284 26.63 8.48 11.61
CA PHE A 284 27.11 7.11 11.71
C PHE A 284 26.19 6.26 12.57
N THR A 285 25.92 5.02 12.14
CA THR A 285 25.25 4.01 12.96
C THR A 285 26.14 3.60 14.14
N LYS A 286 25.61 2.81 15.06
CA LYS A 286 26.36 2.25 16.20
C LYS A 286 27.62 1.49 15.76
N GLY A 287 27.51 0.75 14.67
CA GLY A 287 28.54 0.00 13.97
C GLY A 287 29.31 0.82 12.92
N ARG A 288 29.23 2.16 12.97
CA ARG A 288 30.00 3.10 12.14
C ARG A 288 29.68 3.08 10.64
N ARG A 289 28.51 2.57 10.23
CA ARG A 289 28.03 2.72 8.84
C ARG A 289 27.60 4.15 8.57
N LYS A 290 27.88 4.66 7.37
CA LYS A 290 27.44 6.00 6.94
C LYS A 290 25.93 6.03 6.77
N VAL A 291 25.26 6.93 7.46
CA VAL A 291 23.83 7.22 7.30
C VAL A 291 23.62 8.72 7.16
N TYR A 292 22.48 9.10 6.59
CA TYR A 292 22.23 10.49 6.19
C TYR A 292 20.95 11.02 6.81
N GLY A 293 21.00 12.27 7.30
CA GLY A 293 19.83 13.07 7.63
C GLY A 293 19.30 13.84 6.42
N GLY A 294 18.11 14.42 6.55
CA GLY A 294 17.46 15.23 5.53
C GLY A 294 16.86 14.40 4.39
N GLY A 295 15.53 14.23 4.38
CA GLY A 295 14.83 13.56 3.28
C GLY A 295 14.44 12.10 3.51
N GLY A 296 14.18 11.68 4.74
CA GLY A 296 13.79 10.31 5.09
C GLY A 296 14.95 9.34 5.30
N ILE A 297 14.60 8.12 5.67
CA ILE A 297 15.48 6.97 5.77
C ILE A 297 15.91 6.57 4.36
N LYS A 298 17.21 6.66 4.09
CA LYS A 298 17.83 6.08 2.90
C LYS A 298 18.05 4.58 3.17
N PRO A 299 17.55 3.67 2.32
CA PRO A 299 17.76 2.24 2.51
C PRO A 299 19.23 1.87 2.31
N ASP A 300 19.65 0.74 2.88
CA ASP A 300 20.98 0.17 2.70
C ASP A 300 21.14 -0.43 1.30
N ILE A 301 20.04 -0.96 0.75
CA ILE A 301 19.95 -1.48 -0.61
C ILE A 301 18.77 -0.76 -1.29
N GLU A 302 19.07 0.11 -2.24
CA GLU A 302 18.06 0.82 -3.03
C GLU A 302 17.48 -0.09 -4.11
N LEU A 303 16.16 -0.24 -4.11
CA LEU A 303 15.40 -0.99 -5.09
C LEU A 303 13.96 -0.45 -5.13
N SER A 304 13.48 -0.08 -6.31
CA SER A 304 12.11 0.39 -6.47
C SER A 304 11.10 -0.74 -6.54
N ASP A 305 9.87 -0.43 -6.10
CA ASP A 305 8.72 -1.30 -6.29
C ASP A 305 8.46 -1.53 -7.80
N ARG A 306 7.91 -2.70 -8.15
CA ARG A 306 7.44 -2.96 -9.53
C ARG A 306 6.36 -1.94 -9.87
N LYS A 307 6.55 -1.20 -10.95
CA LYS A 307 5.52 -0.31 -11.50
C LYS A 307 4.75 -1.05 -12.58
N ASP A 308 3.42 -0.94 -12.52
CA ASP A 308 2.56 -1.43 -13.60
C ASP A 308 2.84 -0.63 -14.88
N SER A 309 2.69 -1.28 -16.04
CA SER A 309 2.69 -0.59 -17.32
C SER A 309 1.51 0.39 -17.41
N PRO A 310 1.58 1.40 -18.29
CA PRO A 310 0.45 2.31 -18.51
C PRO A 310 -0.84 1.57 -18.88
N TYR A 311 -0.73 0.50 -19.68
CA TYR A 311 -1.87 -0.34 -20.05
C TYR A 311 -2.47 -1.09 -18.85
N LEU A 312 -1.66 -1.79 -18.06
CA LEU A 312 -2.15 -2.51 -16.87
C LEU A 312 -2.73 -1.55 -15.82
N THR A 313 -2.11 -0.38 -15.66
CA THR A 313 -2.61 0.70 -14.80
C THR A 313 -4.01 1.15 -15.23
N GLU A 314 -4.23 1.35 -16.53
CA GLU A 314 -5.56 1.74 -17.05
C GLU A 314 -6.61 0.64 -16.81
N LEU A 315 -6.25 -0.63 -17.04
CA LEU A 315 -7.13 -1.76 -16.75
C LEU A 315 -7.56 -1.80 -15.28
N ARG A 316 -6.63 -1.53 -14.34
CA ARG A 316 -6.93 -1.45 -12.91
C ARG A 316 -7.80 -0.24 -12.57
N ASN A 317 -7.47 0.93 -13.10
CA ASN A 317 -8.20 2.18 -12.83
C ASN A 317 -9.65 2.10 -13.30
N LYS A 318 -9.89 1.47 -14.45
CA LYS A 318 -11.23 1.20 -14.97
C LYS A 318 -11.90 -0.01 -14.31
N GLY A 319 -11.22 -0.70 -13.40
CA GLY A 319 -11.77 -1.87 -12.68
C GLY A 319 -11.92 -3.12 -13.54
N MET A 320 -11.31 -3.20 -14.72
CA MET A 320 -11.52 -4.29 -15.67
C MET A 320 -11.08 -5.65 -15.11
N LEU A 321 -9.93 -5.70 -14.42
CA LEU A 321 -9.47 -6.93 -13.77
C LEU A 321 -10.46 -7.40 -12.70
N PHE A 322 -10.93 -6.46 -11.87
CA PHE A 322 -11.87 -6.73 -10.78
C PHE A 322 -13.23 -7.23 -11.32
N LEU A 323 -13.80 -6.52 -12.30
CA LEU A 323 -15.09 -6.89 -12.88
C LEU A 323 -15.04 -8.25 -13.58
N PHE A 324 -13.97 -8.52 -14.33
CA PHE A 324 -13.78 -9.83 -14.95
C PHE A 324 -13.68 -10.93 -13.90
N SER A 325 -12.90 -10.71 -12.84
CA SER A 325 -12.68 -11.68 -11.76
C SER A 325 -13.95 -11.96 -10.94
N SER A 326 -14.77 -10.92 -10.72
CA SER A 326 -16.10 -11.06 -10.10
C SER A 326 -17.03 -11.92 -10.95
N ASN A 327 -17.07 -11.69 -12.27
CA ASN A 327 -17.85 -12.50 -13.20
C ASN A 327 -17.34 -13.95 -13.24
N TYR A 328 -16.02 -14.14 -13.28
CA TYR A 328 -15.38 -15.45 -13.25
C TYR A 328 -15.77 -16.25 -12.00
N ARG A 329 -15.70 -15.64 -10.81
CA ARG A 329 -16.10 -16.28 -9.55
C ARG A 329 -17.58 -16.64 -9.53
N SER A 330 -18.44 -15.80 -10.09
CA SER A 330 -19.88 -16.06 -10.11
C SER A 330 -20.24 -17.28 -10.98
N ARG A 331 -19.49 -17.49 -12.07
CA ARG A 331 -19.63 -18.67 -12.95
C ARG A 331 -18.89 -19.90 -12.44
N THR A 332 -17.90 -19.72 -11.58
CA THR A 332 -17.07 -20.78 -11.00
C THR A 332 -17.09 -20.67 -9.48
N PRO A 333 -18.18 -21.05 -8.78
CA PRO A 333 -18.33 -20.71 -7.36
C PRO A 333 -17.25 -21.31 -6.43
N LEU A 334 -16.67 -22.44 -6.84
CA LEU A 334 -15.60 -23.12 -6.11
C LEU A 334 -14.24 -22.71 -6.66
N LYS A 335 -13.28 -22.48 -5.76
CA LYS A 335 -11.89 -22.17 -6.12
C LYS A 335 -11.32 -23.28 -7.02
N PRO A 336 -10.77 -22.96 -8.21
CA PRO A 336 -10.12 -23.95 -9.05
C PRO A 336 -8.97 -24.66 -8.32
N VAL A 337 -8.92 -25.98 -8.44
CA VAL A 337 -7.83 -26.81 -7.88
C VAL A 337 -6.61 -26.79 -8.79
N GLN A 338 -6.83 -26.71 -10.11
CA GLN A 338 -5.78 -26.65 -11.12
C GLN A 338 -5.44 -25.19 -11.44
N ALA A 339 -4.20 -24.96 -11.86
CA ALA A 339 -3.77 -23.67 -12.38
C ALA A 339 -4.62 -23.28 -13.61
N ILE A 340 -4.96 -21.99 -13.70
CA ILE A 340 -5.72 -21.46 -14.82
C ILE A 340 -4.80 -21.41 -16.05
N GLU A 341 -5.27 -21.90 -17.19
CA GLU A 341 -4.50 -21.84 -18.44
C GLU A 341 -4.49 -20.40 -18.99
N ARG A 342 -3.31 -19.77 -19.02
CA ARG A 342 -3.14 -18.34 -19.32
C ARG A 342 -3.65 -17.93 -20.70
N LYS A 343 -3.46 -18.74 -21.74
CA LYS A 343 -3.88 -18.37 -23.11
C LYS A 343 -5.41 -18.32 -23.21
N GLY A 344 -6.09 -19.30 -22.62
CA GLY A 344 -7.55 -19.34 -22.49
C GLY A 344 -8.07 -18.18 -21.66
N LEU A 345 -7.44 -17.91 -20.51
CA LEU A 345 -7.78 -16.77 -19.65
C LEU A 345 -7.70 -15.44 -20.40
N MET A 346 -6.59 -15.19 -21.12
CA MET A 346 -6.40 -13.97 -21.89
C MET A 346 -7.39 -13.84 -23.05
N ARG A 347 -7.77 -14.95 -23.70
CA ARG A 347 -8.81 -14.94 -24.73
C ARG A 347 -10.14 -14.47 -24.13
N SER A 348 -10.60 -15.11 -23.06
CA SER A 348 -11.84 -14.73 -22.38
C SER A 348 -11.80 -13.31 -21.84
N PHE A 349 -10.65 -12.84 -21.36
CA PHE A 349 -10.49 -11.47 -20.91
C PHE A 349 -10.57 -10.46 -22.07
N ASN A 350 -9.98 -10.76 -23.22
CA ASN A 350 -10.09 -9.90 -24.41
C ASN A 350 -11.54 -9.80 -24.90
N ASP A 351 -12.29 -10.91 -24.92
CA ASP A 351 -13.71 -10.92 -25.26
C ASP A 351 -14.52 -10.07 -24.26
N PHE A 352 -14.19 -10.16 -22.97
CA PHE A 352 -14.76 -9.32 -21.93
C PHE A 352 -14.48 -7.83 -22.17
N LEU A 353 -13.23 -7.44 -22.44
CA LEU A 353 -12.86 -6.05 -22.74
C LEU A 353 -13.64 -5.50 -23.95
N GLN A 354 -13.82 -6.31 -25.01
CA GLN A 354 -14.62 -5.93 -26.17
C GLN A 354 -16.08 -5.70 -25.81
N SER A 355 -16.70 -6.62 -25.04
CA SER A 355 -18.09 -6.47 -24.57
C SER A 355 -18.30 -5.24 -23.69
N ARG A 356 -17.28 -4.84 -22.92
CA ARG A 356 -17.27 -3.64 -22.10
C ARG A 356 -16.94 -2.38 -22.89
N LYS A 357 -16.62 -2.50 -24.19
CA LYS A 357 -16.16 -1.40 -25.04
C LYS A 357 -14.97 -0.66 -24.41
N PHE A 358 -14.09 -1.40 -23.75
CA PHE A 358 -12.91 -0.83 -23.09
C PHE A 358 -12.01 -0.18 -24.14
N THR A 359 -11.58 1.05 -23.85
CA THR A 359 -10.62 1.79 -24.67
C THR A 359 -9.39 2.12 -23.86
N TYR A 360 -8.24 2.04 -24.51
CA TYR A 360 -6.95 2.47 -23.98
C TYR A 360 -6.38 3.54 -24.91
N THR A 361 -5.84 4.61 -24.34
CA THR A 361 -5.14 5.66 -25.09
C THR A 361 -3.68 5.65 -24.66
N SER A 362 -2.78 5.24 -25.57
CA SER A 362 -1.34 5.19 -25.30
C SER A 362 -0.74 6.58 -25.14
N GLN A 363 0.47 6.67 -24.58
CA GLN A 363 1.18 7.94 -24.48
C GLN A 363 1.41 8.57 -25.87
N ALA A 364 1.76 7.75 -26.86
CA ALA A 364 1.95 8.22 -28.24
C ALA A 364 0.65 8.73 -28.86
N GLU A 365 -0.49 8.08 -28.58
CA GLU A 365 -1.81 8.57 -29.01
C GLU A 365 -2.16 9.91 -28.34
N ARG A 366 -1.90 10.07 -27.05
CA ARG A 366 -2.15 11.34 -26.34
C ARG A 366 -1.34 12.50 -26.94
N GLN A 367 -0.05 12.28 -27.16
CA GLN A 367 0.81 13.30 -27.79
C GLN A 367 0.37 13.63 -29.22
N LEU A 368 -0.09 12.62 -29.97
CA LEU A 368 -0.64 12.81 -31.30
C LEU A 368 -1.94 13.61 -31.27
N ASP A 369 -2.81 13.37 -30.29
CA ASP A 369 -4.07 14.10 -30.12
C ASP A 369 -3.84 15.54 -29.65
N GLU A 370 -2.86 15.78 -28.77
CA GLU A 370 -2.39 17.13 -28.40
C GLU A 370 -1.86 17.88 -29.64
N LEU A 371 -1.06 17.22 -30.48
CA LEU A 371 -0.59 17.79 -31.74
C LEU A 371 -1.76 18.10 -32.69
N LYS A 372 -2.72 17.19 -32.85
CA LYS A 372 -3.93 17.44 -33.65
C LYS A 372 -4.71 18.64 -33.14
N ALA A 373 -4.82 18.80 -31.83
CA ALA A 373 -5.52 19.93 -31.22
C ALA A 373 -4.78 21.25 -31.49
N ALA A 374 -3.45 21.28 -31.32
CA ALA A 374 -2.63 22.44 -31.63
C ALA A 374 -2.72 22.87 -33.11
N LEU A 375 -2.76 21.89 -34.03
CA LEU A 375 -2.91 22.14 -35.47
C LEU A 375 -4.33 22.57 -35.89
N LYS A 376 -5.31 22.54 -34.99
CA LYS A 376 -6.69 23.00 -35.20
C LYS A 376 -7.00 24.33 -34.52
N GLY A 377 -6.04 24.93 -33.81
CA GLY A 377 -6.20 26.24 -33.16
C GLY A 377 -6.42 27.39 -34.15
N GLU A 378 -6.97 28.52 -33.67
CA GLU A 378 -7.37 29.67 -34.51
C GLU A 378 -6.25 30.18 -35.44
N ASP A 379 -4.99 30.18 -34.99
CA ASP A 379 -3.83 30.58 -35.81
C ASP A 379 -3.48 29.58 -36.92
N ALA A 380 -3.77 28.29 -36.71
CA ALA A 380 -3.46 27.20 -37.65
C ALA A 380 -4.53 27.04 -38.74
N VAL A 381 -5.79 27.41 -38.45
CA VAL A 381 -6.91 27.38 -39.41
C VAL A 381 -6.76 28.46 -40.48
N ASN A 382 -6.14 29.59 -40.14
CA ASN A 382 -5.87 30.71 -41.06
C ASN A 382 -4.52 30.59 -41.79
N ALA A 383 -3.78 29.49 -41.61
CA ALA A 383 -2.49 29.28 -42.24
C ALA A 383 -2.64 29.00 -43.75
N ILE A 384 -1.79 29.65 -44.57
CA ILE A 384 -1.77 29.52 -46.04
C ILE A 384 -1.55 28.06 -46.49
N ASN A 385 -0.89 27.25 -45.66
CA ASN A 385 -0.71 25.82 -45.87
C ASN A 385 -1.02 25.05 -44.57
N PRO A 386 -2.22 24.47 -44.41
CA PRO A 386 -2.55 23.70 -43.22
C PRO A 386 -1.66 22.45 -43.14
N VAL A 387 -0.93 22.31 -42.03
CA VAL A 387 -0.09 21.14 -41.76
C VAL A 387 -1.01 19.95 -41.52
N LYS A 388 -0.95 18.96 -42.42
CA LYS A 388 -1.64 17.67 -42.24
C LYS A 388 -0.71 16.68 -41.57
N ILE A 389 -1.28 15.88 -40.68
CA ILE A 389 -0.57 14.76 -40.08
C ILE A 389 -0.47 13.64 -41.12
N PRO A 390 0.73 13.14 -41.45
CA PRO A 390 0.89 12.05 -42.40
C PRO A 390 0.20 10.76 -41.94
N ASP A 391 -0.45 10.04 -42.86
CA ASP A 391 -1.10 8.75 -42.57
C ASP A 391 -0.12 7.71 -42.01
N GLU A 392 1.14 7.76 -42.43
CA GLU A 392 2.20 6.90 -41.92
C GLU A 392 2.43 7.09 -40.41
N LEU A 393 2.36 8.33 -39.92
CA LEU A 393 2.48 8.62 -38.50
C LEU A 393 1.27 8.07 -37.72
N LEU A 394 0.05 8.21 -38.27
CA LEU A 394 -1.16 7.64 -37.66
C LEU A 394 -1.06 6.12 -37.54
N LYS A 395 -0.63 5.44 -38.61
CA LYS A 395 -0.40 3.98 -38.63
C LYS A 395 0.71 3.56 -37.67
N GLY A 396 1.80 4.32 -37.63
CA GLY A 396 2.92 4.08 -36.72
C GLY A 396 2.50 4.15 -35.25
N VAL A 397 1.73 5.16 -34.86
CA VAL A 397 1.20 5.31 -33.50
C VAL A 397 0.24 4.16 -33.14
N ALA A 398 -0.64 3.76 -34.06
CA ALA A 398 -1.53 2.62 -33.85
C ALA A 398 -0.75 1.30 -33.68
N LEU A 399 0.32 1.10 -34.45
CA LEU A 399 1.19 -0.07 -34.34
C LEU A 399 1.94 -0.08 -33.00
N LEU A 400 2.46 1.06 -32.55
CA LEU A 400 3.13 1.18 -31.25
C LEU A 400 2.20 0.81 -30.10
N LYS A 401 0.94 1.28 -30.14
CA LYS A 401 -0.10 0.88 -29.18
C LYS A 401 -0.33 -0.63 -29.18
N ALA A 402 -0.50 -1.22 -30.36
CA ALA A 402 -0.73 -2.66 -30.48
C ALA A 402 0.45 -3.47 -29.92
N GLN A 403 1.69 -3.02 -30.18
CA GLN A 403 2.90 -3.62 -29.63
C GLN A 403 3.01 -3.46 -28.11
N GLU A 404 2.64 -2.29 -27.57
CA GLU A 404 2.58 -2.04 -26.13
C GLU A 404 1.62 -3.04 -25.47
N ILE A 405 0.38 -3.15 -25.96
CA ILE A 405 -0.61 -4.09 -25.43
C ILE A 405 -0.12 -5.54 -25.54
N ALA A 406 0.46 -5.93 -26.68
CA ALA A 406 0.93 -7.30 -26.90
C ALA A 406 2.07 -7.71 -25.94
N LYS A 407 2.99 -6.79 -25.62
CA LYS A 407 4.09 -7.04 -24.67
C LYS A 407 3.61 -7.27 -23.24
N GLU A 408 2.44 -6.75 -22.89
CA GLU A 408 1.88 -6.82 -21.54
C GLU A 408 1.06 -8.09 -21.28
N SER A 409 0.89 -8.98 -22.28
CA SER A 409 0.03 -10.16 -22.16
C SER A 409 0.33 -11.02 -20.93
N GLU A 410 1.60 -11.30 -20.64
CA GLU A 410 1.98 -12.11 -19.46
C GLU A 410 1.71 -11.38 -18.14
N ALA A 411 2.01 -10.08 -18.07
CA ALA A 411 1.78 -9.28 -16.88
C ALA A 411 0.29 -9.12 -16.57
N VAL A 412 -0.55 -8.97 -17.61
CA VAL A 412 -2.01 -8.94 -17.48
C VAL A 412 -2.55 -10.30 -17.04
N ALA A 413 -2.05 -11.41 -17.62
CA ALA A 413 -2.45 -12.75 -17.21
C ALA A 413 -2.12 -13.02 -15.73
N GLU A 414 -0.90 -12.69 -15.30
CA GLU A 414 -0.47 -12.79 -13.89
C GLU A 414 -1.36 -11.93 -12.98
N ALA A 415 -1.66 -10.69 -13.36
CA ALA A 415 -2.53 -9.81 -12.59
C ALA A 415 -3.97 -10.34 -12.49
N LEU A 416 -4.49 -10.95 -13.56
CA LEU A 416 -5.81 -11.59 -13.58
C LEU A 416 -5.84 -12.83 -12.68
N GLU A 417 -4.83 -13.71 -12.76
CA GLU A 417 -4.73 -14.89 -11.89
C GLU A 417 -4.80 -14.49 -10.41
N LEU A 418 -4.05 -13.45 -10.03
CA LEU A 418 -4.03 -12.94 -8.66
C LEU A 418 -5.34 -12.24 -8.27
N GLU A 419 -5.96 -11.48 -9.18
CA GLU A 419 -7.26 -10.84 -8.94
C GLU A 419 -8.38 -11.87 -8.76
N ILE A 420 -8.42 -12.88 -9.63
CA ILE A 420 -9.33 -14.03 -9.53
C ILE A 420 -9.11 -14.73 -8.20
N LEU A 421 -7.87 -15.06 -7.86
CA LEU A 421 -7.53 -15.70 -6.60
C LEU A 421 -7.97 -14.86 -5.40
N ARG A 422 -7.84 -13.53 -5.47
CA ARG A 422 -8.25 -12.62 -4.39
C ARG A 422 -9.76 -12.68 -4.13
N HIS A 423 -10.56 -12.93 -5.16
CA HIS A 423 -12.00 -13.13 -5.00
C HIS A 423 -12.31 -14.42 -4.23
N TYR A 424 -11.47 -15.47 -4.29
CA TYR A 424 -11.67 -16.70 -3.50
C TYR A 424 -10.97 -16.67 -2.14
N ASP A 425 -9.75 -16.17 -2.10
CA ASP A 425 -8.79 -16.37 -1.00
C ASP A 425 -7.78 -15.22 -0.99
N LYS A 426 -8.14 -14.15 -0.27
CA LYS A 426 -7.37 -12.92 -0.19
C LYS A 426 -5.96 -13.13 0.40
N PRO A 427 -5.76 -13.89 1.50
CA PRO A 427 -4.42 -14.16 2.03
C PRO A 427 -3.53 -14.92 1.03
N LEU A 428 -4.08 -15.91 0.31
CA LEU A 428 -3.29 -16.63 -0.68
C LEU A 428 -2.93 -15.75 -1.88
N ALA A 429 -3.86 -14.93 -2.36
CA ALA A 429 -3.58 -13.95 -3.40
C ALA A 429 -2.47 -12.98 -2.99
N ARG A 430 -2.50 -12.49 -1.74
CA ARG A 430 -1.44 -11.61 -1.22
C ARG A 430 -0.09 -12.31 -1.19
N THR A 431 -0.05 -13.58 -0.79
CA THR A 431 1.18 -14.40 -0.82
C THR A 431 1.70 -14.59 -2.26
N GLY A 432 0.80 -14.82 -3.22
CA GLY A 432 1.12 -14.90 -4.65
C GLY A 432 1.72 -13.61 -5.21
N GLU A 433 1.14 -12.45 -4.87
CA GLU A 433 1.69 -11.14 -5.25
C GLU A 433 3.13 -10.96 -4.73
N LEU A 434 3.35 -11.27 -3.45
CA LEU A 434 4.66 -11.14 -2.80
C LEU A 434 5.73 -12.04 -3.40
N SER A 435 5.35 -13.22 -3.92
CA SER A 435 6.28 -14.13 -4.61
C SER A 435 6.83 -13.55 -5.93
N HIS A 436 6.16 -12.56 -6.51
CA HIS A 436 6.58 -11.86 -7.74
C HIS A 436 7.20 -10.50 -7.46
N ASP A 437 7.18 -10.04 -6.21
CA ASP A 437 7.68 -8.74 -5.79
C ASP A 437 9.22 -8.70 -5.82
N PRO A 438 9.84 -7.81 -6.60
CA PRO A 438 11.30 -7.74 -6.72
C PRO A 438 11.99 -7.35 -5.41
N VAL A 439 11.35 -6.53 -4.58
CA VAL A 439 11.89 -6.10 -3.29
C VAL A 439 11.89 -7.24 -2.29
N VAL A 440 10.81 -8.04 -2.26
CA VAL A 440 10.73 -9.26 -1.44
C VAL A 440 11.75 -10.28 -1.90
N LYS A 441 11.87 -10.54 -3.22
CA LYS A 441 12.90 -11.44 -3.77
C LYS A 441 14.30 -11.00 -3.35
N ARG A 442 14.60 -9.70 -3.45
CA ARG A 442 15.90 -9.18 -3.04
C ARG A 442 16.16 -9.34 -1.54
N ALA A 443 15.13 -9.16 -0.71
CA ALA A 443 15.23 -9.40 0.73
C ALA A 443 15.52 -10.86 1.05
N LEU A 444 14.87 -11.80 0.35
CA LEU A 444 15.12 -13.23 0.49
C LEU A 444 16.56 -13.59 0.10
N GLU A 445 17.08 -13.05 -1.02
CA GLU A 445 18.47 -13.24 -1.43
C GLU A 445 19.46 -12.74 -0.37
N VAL A 446 19.21 -11.54 0.19
CA VAL A 446 20.05 -10.93 1.23
C VAL A 446 20.04 -11.76 2.51
N LEU A 447 18.88 -12.32 2.90
CA LEU A 447 18.76 -13.17 4.08
C LEU A 447 19.39 -14.56 3.87
N ALA A 448 19.40 -15.07 2.64
CA ALA A 448 20.00 -16.36 2.30
C ALA A 448 21.54 -16.32 2.26
N ASP A 449 22.15 -15.17 1.92
CA ASP A 449 23.60 -14.99 1.93
C ASP A 449 24.08 -14.31 3.22
N SER A 450 24.49 -15.12 4.20
CA SER A 450 24.98 -14.63 5.49
C SER A 450 26.22 -13.74 5.38
N ARG A 451 27.08 -13.94 4.37
CA ARG A 451 28.25 -13.10 4.14
C ARG A 451 27.83 -11.73 3.60
N GLN A 452 26.92 -11.72 2.63
CA GLN A 452 26.34 -10.49 2.11
C GLN A 452 25.63 -9.72 3.22
N TYR A 453 24.77 -10.37 3.99
CA TYR A 453 24.05 -9.77 5.12
C TYR A 453 25.02 -9.13 6.13
N SER A 454 26.03 -9.89 6.56
CA SER A 454 27.05 -9.38 7.50
C SER A 454 27.84 -8.22 6.92
N ARG A 455 28.22 -8.26 5.63
CA ARG A 455 28.94 -7.16 4.97
C ARG A 455 28.06 -5.91 4.83
N THR A 456 26.76 -6.04 4.69
CA THR A 456 25.85 -4.87 4.65
C THR A 456 25.73 -4.19 6.01
N LEU A 457 25.78 -4.94 7.12
CA LEU A 457 25.77 -4.41 8.49
C LEU A 457 27.16 -3.99 9.01
N HIS A 458 28.22 -4.61 8.50
CA HIS A 458 29.61 -4.40 8.91
C HIS A 458 30.52 -4.32 7.65
N PRO A 459 30.43 -3.22 6.87
CA PRO A 459 31.11 -3.06 5.58
C PRO A 459 32.60 -2.78 5.67
#